data_AF-A0AAE4S4M0-F1
#
_entry.id   AF-A0AAE4S4M0-F1
#
_cell.length_a   1.000
_cell.length_b   1.000
_cell.length_c   1.000
_cell.angle_alpha   90.00
_cell.angle_beta   90.00
_cell.angle_gamma   90.00
#
_symmetry.space_group_name_H-M   'P 1'
#
loop_
_entity.id
_entity.type
_entity.pdbx_description
1 polymer ?
#
loop_
_entity_poly.entity_id
_entity_poly.type
_entity_poly.pdbx_seq_one_letter_code
_entity_poly.pdbx_strand_id
1 'polypeptide(L)'
;MPYSNLKERIETRGSWYRCDVQQQDVSTYISTFCLDDFSYYQQHLYGEVVLGKDSAQFSFLTEYQWQSLNGLILNLRKDGLVLRNITIGQEHYDVVEALEKKSSELVDKEVILLINRYPQETIRSLLWVKPDEFATPSPSLNVELHSDGEIIDVKVTRF
;
A
#
# COMPACT_ATOMS: atom_id res chain seq x y z
N MET A 1 4.50 -15.64 -7.04
CA MET A 1 3.72 -16.81 -6.57
C MET A 1 2.36 -16.74 -7.24
N PRO A 2 1.84 -17.82 -7.85
CA PRO A 2 0.53 -17.82 -8.51
C PRO A 2 -0.63 -17.53 -7.54
N TYR A 3 -1.69 -16.87 -8.02
CA TYR A 3 -2.87 -16.53 -7.21
C TYR A 3 -3.55 -17.77 -6.59
N SER A 4 -3.65 -18.88 -7.33
CA SER A 4 -4.23 -20.13 -6.83
C SER A 4 -3.56 -20.63 -5.54
N ASN A 5 -2.23 -20.53 -5.48
CA ASN A 5 -1.45 -20.96 -4.32
C ASN A 5 -1.56 -19.95 -3.17
N LEU A 6 -1.76 -18.66 -3.48
CA LEU A 6 -2.00 -17.61 -2.48
C LEU A 6 -3.34 -17.85 -1.78
N LYS A 7 -4.39 -18.04 -2.58
CA LYS A 7 -5.73 -18.33 -2.12
C LYS A 7 -5.76 -19.57 -1.23
N GLU A 8 -5.20 -20.68 -1.69
CA GLU A 8 -5.14 -21.92 -0.90
C GLU A 8 -4.43 -21.70 0.44
N ARG A 9 -3.32 -20.95 0.46
CA ARG A 9 -2.62 -20.65 1.72
C ARG A 9 -3.50 -19.86 2.67
N ILE A 10 -4.17 -18.81 2.23
CA ILE A 10 -5.03 -17.99 3.11
C ILE A 10 -6.21 -18.81 3.63
N GLU A 11 -6.83 -19.64 2.78
CA GLU A 11 -7.99 -20.43 3.15
C GLU A 11 -7.68 -21.63 4.05
N THR A 12 -6.48 -22.23 3.94
CA THR A 12 -6.18 -23.53 4.57
C THR A 12 -4.98 -23.52 5.52
N ARG A 13 -4.11 -22.51 5.45
CA ARG A 13 -2.81 -22.50 6.16
C ARG A 13 -2.48 -21.14 6.78
N GLY A 14 -2.49 -21.08 8.11
CA GLY A 14 -1.78 -20.03 8.86
C GLY A 14 -2.66 -19.28 9.86
N SER A 15 -2.25 -18.05 10.15
CA SER A 15 -2.83 -17.17 11.18
C SER A 15 -4.04 -16.36 10.69
N TRP A 16 -4.42 -16.49 9.41
CA TRP A 16 -5.58 -15.82 8.84
C TRP A 16 -6.86 -16.58 9.23
N TYR A 17 -7.87 -15.85 9.67
CA TYR A 17 -9.18 -16.40 10.04
C TYR A 17 -10.29 -15.61 9.35
N ARG A 18 -11.50 -16.17 9.24
CA ARG A 18 -12.61 -15.45 8.58
C ARG A 18 -13.05 -14.27 9.44
N CYS A 19 -13.16 -13.10 8.83
CA CYS A 19 -13.68 -11.92 9.52
C CYS A 19 -15.16 -12.11 9.87
N ASP A 20 -15.58 -11.60 11.03
CA ASP A 20 -16.98 -11.62 11.47
C ASP A 20 -17.90 -10.83 10.53
N VAL A 21 -17.39 -9.70 10.02
CA VAL A 21 -18.05 -8.90 9.00
C VAL A 21 -17.56 -9.36 7.63
N GLN A 22 -18.45 -9.98 6.86
CA GLN A 22 -18.21 -10.26 5.45
C GLN A 22 -18.67 -9.05 4.63
N GLN A 23 -17.79 -8.51 3.77
CA GLN A 23 -18.19 -7.46 2.83
C GLN A 23 -19.26 -8.01 1.89
N GLN A 24 -20.48 -7.48 1.99
CA GLN A 24 -21.68 -7.94 1.27
C GLN A 24 -21.82 -7.30 -0.12
N ASP A 25 -20.74 -7.00 -0.83
CA ASP A 25 -20.85 -6.55 -2.23
C ASP A 25 -20.83 -7.75 -3.20
N VAL A 26 -22.03 -8.05 -3.68
CA VAL A 26 -22.50 -9.34 -4.24
C VAL A 26 -21.95 -9.69 -5.64
N SER A 27 -20.98 -8.94 -6.20
CA SER A 27 -20.52 -9.20 -7.57
C SER A 27 -19.04 -9.54 -7.77
N THR A 28 -18.17 -9.36 -6.76
CA THR A 28 -16.72 -9.35 -7.04
C THR A 28 -15.83 -10.03 -5.98
N TYR A 29 -16.28 -10.12 -4.72
CA TYR A 29 -15.45 -10.62 -3.61
C TYR A 29 -16.07 -11.87 -2.97
N ILE A 30 -15.26 -12.92 -2.85
CA ILE A 30 -15.73 -14.28 -2.52
C ILE A 30 -15.58 -14.55 -1.02
N SER A 31 -14.59 -13.96 -0.36
CA SER A 31 -14.32 -14.19 1.06
C SER A 31 -13.39 -13.14 1.65
N THR A 32 -13.64 -12.75 2.90
CA THR A 32 -12.78 -11.83 3.67
C THR A 32 -12.13 -12.56 4.85
N PHE A 33 -10.81 -12.38 5.01
CA PHE A 33 -10.02 -12.94 6.11
C PHE A 33 -9.25 -11.85 6.85
N CYS A 34 -9.06 -12.07 8.14
CA CYS A 34 -8.48 -11.13 9.09
C CYS A 34 -7.24 -11.76 9.75
N LEU A 35 -6.33 -10.91 10.20
CA LEU A 35 -5.07 -11.27 10.85
C LEU A 35 -4.79 -10.24 11.96
N ASP A 36 -4.79 -10.68 13.22
CA ASP A 36 -4.71 -9.77 14.36
C ASP A 36 -3.36 -9.07 14.50
N ASP A 37 -2.27 -9.79 14.24
CA ASP A 37 -0.92 -9.27 14.36
C ASP A 37 -0.06 -9.70 13.16
N PHE A 38 0.20 -8.74 12.29
CA PHE A 38 1.16 -8.83 11.22
C PHE A 38 2.38 -7.98 11.56
N SER A 39 3.52 -8.63 11.80
CA SER A 39 4.79 -7.93 11.99
C SER A 39 5.43 -7.57 10.65
N TYR A 40 5.41 -6.29 10.31
CA TYR A 40 6.18 -5.74 9.19
C TYR A 40 7.40 -4.98 9.73
N TYR A 41 8.57 -5.61 9.62
CA TYR A 41 9.78 -5.17 10.31
C TYR A 41 9.57 -5.07 11.84
N GLN A 42 9.56 -3.86 12.40
CA GLN A 42 9.36 -3.61 13.84
C GLN A 42 7.94 -3.12 14.15
N GLN A 43 7.05 -3.09 13.15
CA GLN A 43 5.70 -2.56 13.28
C GLN A 43 4.69 -3.69 13.32
N HIS A 44 3.71 -3.57 14.21
CA HIS A 44 2.59 -4.48 14.32
C HIS A 44 1.38 -3.84 13.63
N LEU A 45 0.82 -4.55 12.66
CA LEU A 45 -0.30 -4.10 11.84
C LEU A 45 -1.43 -5.13 11.95
N TYR A 46 -2.67 -4.67 11.89
CA TYR A 46 -3.82 -5.52 11.69
C TYR A 46 -3.99 -5.80 10.19
N GLY A 47 -4.12 -7.06 9.80
CA GLY A 47 -4.30 -7.45 8.41
C GLY A 47 -5.75 -7.78 8.08
N GLU A 48 -6.22 -7.32 6.93
CA GLU A 48 -7.41 -7.81 6.25
C GLU A 48 -7.02 -8.24 4.84
N VAL A 49 -7.63 -9.31 4.34
CA VAL A 49 -7.51 -9.69 2.93
C VAL A 49 -8.88 -10.00 2.36
N VAL A 50 -9.16 -9.36 1.23
CA VAL A 50 -10.34 -9.59 0.42
C VAL A 50 -9.93 -10.42 -0.80
N LEU A 51 -10.46 -11.64 -0.90
CA LEU A 51 -10.19 -12.54 -2.02
C LEU A 51 -11.25 -12.37 -3.11
N GLY A 52 -10.83 -11.87 -4.26
CA GLY A 52 -11.66 -11.77 -5.46
C GLY A 52 -11.62 -13.04 -6.30
N LYS A 53 -12.19 -12.97 -7.51
CA LYS A 53 -12.11 -14.08 -8.48
C LYS A 53 -10.68 -14.29 -8.98
N ASP A 54 -10.01 -13.20 -9.34
CA ASP A 54 -8.70 -13.19 -10.01
C ASP A 54 -7.71 -12.23 -9.32
N SER A 55 -7.99 -11.79 -8.10
CA SER A 55 -7.11 -10.88 -7.35
C SER A 55 -7.24 -11.07 -5.85
N ALA A 56 -6.21 -10.64 -5.12
CA ALA A 56 -6.24 -10.48 -3.67
C ALA A 56 -5.86 -9.04 -3.32
N GLN A 57 -6.67 -8.41 -2.48
CA GLN A 57 -6.36 -7.11 -1.89
C GLN A 57 -6.11 -7.31 -0.40
N PHE A 58 -4.89 -7.01 0.03
CA PHE A 58 -4.53 -6.97 1.44
C PHE A 58 -4.60 -5.52 1.91
N SER A 59 -5.13 -5.30 3.10
CA SER A 59 -5.11 -4.02 3.81
C SER A 59 -4.41 -4.25 5.14
N PHE A 60 -3.39 -3.47 5.45
CA PHE A 60 -2.67 -3.57 6.72
C PHE A 60 -2.79 -2.24 7.46
N LEU A 61 -3.47 -2.26 8.60
CA LEU A 61 -3.91 -1.08 9.33
C LEU A 61 -3.15 -0.91 10.64
N THR A 62 -2.90 0.33 11.02
CA THR A 62 -2.40 0.71 12.34
C THR A 62 -2.85 2.11 12.69
N GLU A 63 -2.88 2.44 13.98
CA GLU A 63 -3.16 3.80 14.43
C GLU A 63 -2.08 4.77 13.93
N TYR A 64 -2.50 6.00 13.67
CA TYR A 64 -1.58 7.02 13.21
C TYR A 64 -0.54 7.35 14.29
N GLN A 65 0.72 7.13 13.92
CA GLN A 65 1.88 7.68 14.60
C GLN A 65 2.90 8.11 13.56
N TRP A 66 3.50 9.29 13.75
CA TRP A 66 4.50 9.83 12.84
C TRP A 66 5.66 8.86 12.58
N GLN A 67 6.12 8.19 13.63
CA GLN A 67 7.19 7.19 13.56
C GLN A 67 6.75 5.97 12.75
N SER A 68 5.49 5.56 12.91
CA SER A 68 4.91 4.44 12.15
C SER A 68 4.84 4.77 10.67
N LEU A 69 4.31 5.94 10.31
CA LEU A 69 4.22 6.36 8.91
C LEU A 69 5.60 6.41 8.24
N ASN A 70 6.58 7.06 8.88
CA ASN A 70 7.93 7.13 8.33
C ASN A 70 8.60 5.77 8.24
N GLY A 71 8.40 4.92 9.25
CA GLY A 71 8.89 3.54 9.22
C GLY A 71 8.33 2.78 8.01
N LEU A 72 7.04 2.91 7.73
CA LEU A 72 6.40 2.28 6.58
C LEU A 72 6.99 2.80 5.26
N ILE A 73 7.11 4.11 5.08
CA ILE A 73 7.72 4.73 3.88
C ILE A 73 9.15 4.20 3.65
N LEU A 74 9.97 4.18 4.70
CA LEU A 74 11.35 3.72 4.61
C LEU A 74 11.44 2.21 4.35
N ASN A 75 10.56 1.42 4.96
CA ASN A 75 10.52 -0.04 4.78
C ASN A 75 10.05 -0.44 3.37
N LEU A 76 9.07 0.26 2.79
CA LEU A 76 8.66 0.05 1.40
C LEU A 76 9.83 0.32 0.43
N ARG A 77 10.59 1.39 0.68
CA ARG A 77 11.82 1.68 -0.09
C ARG A 77 12.89 0.61 0.12
N LYS A 78 13.05 0.11 1.35
CA LYS A 78 14.00 -0.96 1.70
C LYS A 78 13.64 -2.28 1.02
N ASP A 79 12.36 -2.55 0.81
CA ASP A 79 11.86 -3.68 0.03
C ASP A 79 12.06 -3.50 -1.48
N GLY A 80 12.67 -2.39 -1.91
CA GLY A 80 13.02 -2.11 -3.29
C GLY A 80 11.88 -1.51 -4.12
N LEU A 81 10.78 -1.11 -3.49
CA LEU A 81 9.71 -0.41 -4.19
C LEU A 81 10.10 1.04 -4.47
N VAL A 82 9.59 1.57 -5.56
CA VAL A 82 9.78 2.96 -5.99
C VAL A 82 8.46 3.70 -5.96
N LEU A 83 8.51 4.95 -5.51
CA LEU A 83 7.36 5.82 -5.39
C LEU A 83 6.98 6.35 -6.77
N ARG A 84 5.76 6.05 -7.19
CA ARG A 84 5.23 6.43 -8.50
C ARG A 84 4.40 7.69 -8.44
N ASN A 85 3.43 7.73 -7.52
CA ASN A 85 2.51 8.86 -7.37
C ASN A 85 2.39 9.25 -5.91
N ILE A 86 2.20 10.55 -5.69
CA ILE A 86 1.99 11.13 -4.38
C ILE A 86 0.78 12.04 -4.46
N THR A 87 -0.14 11.89 -3.53
CA THR A 87 -1.25 12.82 -3.32
C THR A 87 -1.23 13.24 -1.86
N ILE A 88 -1.13 14.55 -1.57
CA ILE A 88 -1.20 15.09 -0.20
C ILE A 88 -2.13 16.30 -0.22
N GLY A 89 -3.23 16.22 0.54
CA GLY A 89 -4.29 17.22 0.48
C GLY A 89 -4.87 17.35 -0.93
N GLN A 90 -4.67 18.50 -1.56
CA GLN A 90 -5.11 18.78 -2.95
C GLN A 90 -3.99 18.68 -3.97
N GLU A 91 -2.74 18.46 -3.55
CA GLU A 91 -1.61 18.36 -4.46
C GLU A 91 -1.41 16.92 -4.91
N HIS A 92 -1.26 16.75 -6.22
CA HIS A 92 -0.90 15.50 -6.86
C HIS A 92 0.43 15.65 -7.60
N TYR A 93 1.29 14.65 -7.46
CA TYR A 93 2.60 14.62 -8.07
C TYR A 93 2.86 13.24 -8.67
N ASP A 94 2.96 13.20 -10.00
CA ASP A 94 3.32 12.01 -10.78
C ASP A 94 4.84 12.03 -11.02
N VAL A 95 5.53 11.06 -10.41
CA VAL A 95 6.99 10.95 -10.47
C VAL A 95 7.43 10.50 -11.87
N VAL A 96 6.62 9.69 -12.57
CA VAL A 96 6.92 9.23 -13.92
C VAL A 96 6.90 10.43 -14.87
N GLU A 97 5.83 11.22 -14.85
CA GLU A 97 5.71 12.42 -15.69
C GLU A 97 6.80 13.45 -15.37
N ALA A 98 7.16 13.61 -14.10
CA ALA A 98 8.20 14.56 -13.70
C ALA A 98 9.58 14.15 -14.24
N LEU A 99 9.91 12.85 -14.22
CA LEU A 99 11.18 12.33 -14.74
C LEU A 99 11.31 12.41 -16.27
N GLU A 100 10.21 12.54 -17.01
CA GLU A 100 10.26 12.83 -18.45
C GLU A 100 10.78 14.25 -18.73
N LYS A 101 10.65 15.17 -17.76
CA LYS A 101 10.87 16.62 -17.94
C LYS A 101 12.05 17.15 -17.13
N LYS A 102 12.47 16.45 -16.07
CA LYS A 102 13.45 16.92 -15.08
C LYS A 102 14.49 15.84 -14.79
N SER A 103 15.66 16.24 -14.27
CA SER A 103 16.64 15.27 -13.78
C SER A 103 16.12 14.57 -12.52
N SER A 104 16.64 13.36 -12.25
CA SER A 104 16.28 12.60 -11.06
C SER A 104 16.58 13.36 -9.77
N GLU A 105 17.68 14.14 -9.69
CA GLU A 105 18.00 14.89 -8.47
C GLU A 105 16.97 16.00 -8.18
N LEU A 106 16.43 16.62 -9.23
CA LEU A 106 15.39 17.63 -9.07
C LEU A 106 14.07 17.01 -8.63
N VAL A 107 13.68 15.89 -9.25
CA VAL A 107 12.46 15.15 -8.87
C VAL A 107 12.55 14.67 -7.43
N ASP A 108 13.67 14.08 -7.02
CA ASP A 108 13.91 13.63 -5.64
C ASP A 108 13.75 14.78 -4.64
N LYS A 109 14.33 15.94 -4.95
CA LYS A 109 14.20 17.14 -4.11
C LYS A 109 12.74 17.59 -3.99
N GLU A 110 12.01 17.65 -5.11
CA GLU A 110 10.60 18.07 -5.13
C GLU A 110 9.72 17.12 -4.32
N VAL A 111 9.93 15.81 -4.46
CA VAL A 111 9.23 14.77 -3.70
C VAL A 111 9.48 14.93 -2.19
N ILE A 112 10.74 15.11 -1.78
CA ILE A 112 11.08 15.30 -0.36
C ILE A 112 10.42 16.57 0.18
N LEU A 113 10.44 17.67 -0.58
CA LEU A 113 9.79 18.91 -0.16
C LEU A 113 8.28 18.76 -0.05
N LEU A 114 7.65 18.06 -1.00
CA LEU A 114 6.21 17.79 -1.00
C LEU A 114 5.78 16.99 0.24
N ILE A 115 6.52 15.92 0.58
CA ILE A 115 6.19 15.09 1.74
C ILE A 115 6.34 15.87 3.05
N ASN A 116 7.33 16.76 3.15
CA ASN A 116 7.65 17.45 4.40
C ASN A 116 6.93 18.80 4.61
N ARG A 117 6.34 19.40 3.57
CA ARG A 117 5.68 20.73 3.69
C ARG A 117 4.30 20.69 4.35
N TYR A 118 3.66 19.53 4.41
CA TYR A 118 2.29 19.40 4.93
C TYR A 118 2.26 18.97 6.39
N PRO A 119 1.26 19.45 7.18
CA PRO A 119 0.98 18.91 8.51
C PRO A 119 0.82 17.40 8.49
N GLN A 120 1.18 16.76 9.59
CA GLN A 120 1.31 15.32 9.67
C GLN A 120 0.00 14.55 9.56
N GLU A 121 -1.08 15.22 9.90
CA GLU A 121 -2.46 14.77 9.87
C GLU A 121 -3.10 14.99 8.49
N THR A 122 -2.39 15.65 7.57
CA THR A 122 -2.91 15.88 6.21
C THR A 122 -3.03 14.56 5.49
N ILE A 123 -4.26 14.28 5.01
CA ILE A 123 -4.58 13.11 4.19
C ILE A 123 -3.57 12.96 3.07
N ARG A 124 -3.00 11.76 2.95
CA ARG A 124 -1.97 11.42 1.98
C ARG A 124 -2.13 10.01 1.44
N SER A 125 -1.88 9.86 0.16
CA SER A 125 -1.72 8.58 -0.54
C SER A 125 -0.38 8.55 -1.26
N LEU A 126 0.37 7.49 -1.05
CA LEU A 126 1.65 7.23 -1.72
C LEU A 126 1.54 5.90 -2.46
N LEU A 127 1.63 5.93 -3.78
CA LEU A 127 1.57 4.73 -4.62
C LEU A 127 2.98 4.23 -4.94
N TRP A 128 3.26 2.99 -4.58
CA TRP A 128 4.53 2.32 -4.78
C TRP A 128 4.38 1.14 -5.72
N VAL A 129 5.40 0.93 -6.55
CA VAL A 129 5.46 -0.13 -7.56
C VAL A 129 6.86 -0.74 -7.61
N LYS A 130 7.02 -1.83 -8.36
CA LYS A 130 8.36 -2.37 -8.61
C LYS A 130 9.13 -1.48 -9.61
N PRO A 131 10.48 -1.39 -9.50
CA PRO A 131 11.28 -0.56 -10.39
C PRO A 131 11.15 -0.91 -11.87
N ASP A 132 11.04 -2.20 -12.21
CA ASP A 132 10.87 -2.71 -13.57
C ASP A 132 9.47 -2.44 -14.15
N GLU A 133 8.50 -2.11 -13.30
CA GLU A 133 7.12 -1.81 -13.67
C GLU A 133 6.78 -0.32 -13.50
N PHE A 134 7.79 0.53 -13.28
CA PHE A 134 7.62 1.93 -12.93
C PHE A 134 6.80 2.73 -13.94
N ALA A 135 7.05 2.51 -15.24
CA ALA A 135 6.31 3.15 -16.33
C ALA A 135 5.10 2.33 -16.83
N THR A 136 4.85 1.15 -16.26
CA THR A 136 3.79 0.24 -16.74
C THR A 136 2.41 0.75 -16.30
N PRO A 137 1.41 0.89 -17.19
CA PRO A 137 0.08 1.36 -16.81
C PRO A 137 -0.64 0.46 -15.79
N SER A 138 -0.36 -0.84 -15.81
CA SER A 138 -0.96 -1.84 -14.91
C SER A 138 0.13 -2.74 -14.30
N PRO A 139 0.79 -2.31 -13.21
CA PRO A 139 1.80 -3.10 -12.52
C PRO A 139 1.20 -4.36 -11.91
N SER A 140 1.96 -5.44 -11.87
CA SER A 140 1.55 -6.69 -11.21
C SER A 140 1.49 -6.58 -9.67
N LEU A 141 2.13 -5.54 -9.11
CA LEU A 141 2.10 -5.21 -7.70
C LEU A 141 1.91 -3.70 -7.53
N ASN A 142 0.81 -3.34 -6.87
CA ASN A 142 0.57 -1.98 -6.41
C ASN A 142 0.51 -1.97 -4.88
N VAL A 143 1.29 -1.09 -4.26
CA VAL A 143 1.22 -0.84 -2.82
C VAL A 143 0.84 0.61 -2.58
N GLU A 144 -0.34 0.84 -2.06
CA GLU A 144 -0.79 2.18 -1.65
C GLU A 144 -0.62 2.32 -0.15
N LEU A 145 0.17 3.31 0.27
CA LEU A 145 0.24 3.75 1.65
C LEU A 145 -0.66 4.98 1.79
N HIS A 146 -1.77 4.83 2.50
CA HIS A 146 -2.71 5.89 2.81
C HIS A 146 -2.62 6.26 4.29
N SER A 147 -2.76 7.55 4.60
CA SER A 147 -2.98 8.00 5.97
C SER A 147 -3.88 9.22 5.97
N ASP A 148 -4.83 9.26 6.90
CA ASP A 148 -5.78 10.36 7.10
C ASP A 148 -5.53 11.17 8.39
N GLY A 149 -4.43 10.87 9.10
CA GLY A 149 -4.10 11.47 10.39
C GLY A 149 -4.69 10.73 11.60
N GLU A 150 -5.56 9.74 11.40
CA GLU A 150 -6.09 8.87 12.46
C GLU A 150 -5.61 7.42 12.28
N ILE A 151 -5.61 6.93 11.04
CA ILE A 151 -5.20 5.60 10.66
C ILE A 151 -4.14 5.67 9.56
N ILE A 152 -3.28 4.66 9.53
CA ILE A 152 -2.40 4.37 8.40
C ILE A 152 -2.84 3.02 7.83
N ASP A 153 -3.02 2.97 6.52
CA ASP A 153 -3.41 1.77 5.78
C ASP A 153 -2.41 1.50 4.65
N VAL A 154 -1.86 0.29 4.62
CA VAL A 154 -1.03 -0.21 3.52
C VAL A 154 -1.85 -1.22 2.73
N LYS A 155 -2.34 -0.79 1.57
CA LYS A 155 -3.06 -1.66 0.64
C LYS A 155 -2.12 -2.28 -0.36
N VAL A 156 -2.08 -3.61 -0.40
CA VAL A 156 -1.32 -4.38 -1.38
C VAL A 156 -2.29 -5.09 -2.30
N THR A 157 -2.29 -4.71 -3.58
CA THR A 157 -3.10 -5.36 -4.60
C THR A 157 -2.23 -6.30 -5.43
N ARG A 158 -2.67 -7.56 -5.54
CA ARG A 158 -2.08 -8.57 -6.43
C ARG A 158 -3.14 -9.13 -7.37
N PHE A 159 -2.74 -9.30 -8.62
CA PHE A 159 -3.51 -9.89 -9.71
C PHE A 159 -3.00 -11.31 -10.02
#